data_AF-A0A7R9QLI1-F1
#
_entry.id   AF-A0A7R9QLI1-F1
#
_cell.length_a   1.000
_cell.length_b   1.000
_cell.length_c   1.000
_cell.angle_alpha   90.00
_cell.angle_beta   90.00
_cell.angle_gamma   90.00
#
_symmetry.space_group_name_H-M   'P 1'
#
loop_
_entity.id
_entity.type
_entity.pdbx_description
1 polymer ?
#
loop_
_entity_poly.entity_id
_entity_poly.type
_entity_poly.pdbx_seq_one_letter_code
_entity_poly.pdbx_strand_id
1 'polypeptide(L)'
;PQFVNLPPHYPINGLGATHETRVVRKRQIVDPNVPSFVKPESLQWSDWRMLRDCRRRYIFARYHPNRTFLYTIRRCKLLPSNIREVALEEDRAFPKDAHIDHLNNRCIISSRARGNFKRYKISRHMWRGLADYNQLSGVAKACW
;
A
#
# COMPACT_ATOMS: atom_id res chain seq x y z
N PRO A 1 -23.84 6.71 9.26
CA PRO A 1 -24.10 8.13 8.88
C PRO A 1 -22.85 8.85 8.33
N GLN A 2 -22.36 8.45 7.15
CA GLN A 2 -21.41 9.22 6.31
C GLN A 2 -21.76 9.14 4.81
N PHE A 3 -22.96 8.66 4.47
CA PHE A 3 -23.38 8.42 3.08
C PHE A 3 -24.81 8.93 2.80
N VAL A 4 -25.20 10.08 3.38
CA VAL A 4 -26.59 10.57 3.28
C VAL A 4 -26.86 11.37 1.99
N ASN A 5 -25.83 11.83 1.28
CA ASN A 5 -26.00 12.67 0.08
C ASN A 5 -25.27 12.10 -1.16
N LEU A 6 -25.80 11.01 -1.72
CA LEU A 6 -25.50 10.59 -3.09
C LEU A 6 -26.81 10.55 -3.89
N PRO A 7 -26.83 11.02 -5.15
CA PRO A 7 -28.04 11.13 -5.98
C PRO A 7 -28.70 9.77 -6.27
N PRO A 8 -30.01 9.74 -6.54
CA PRO A 8 -30.86 8.55 -6.43
C PRO A 8 -30.54 7.49 -7.50
N HIS A 9 -30.59 6.22 -7.05
CA HIS A 9 -30.73 5.05 -7.90
C HIS A 9 -31.99 5.14 -8.76
N TYR A 10 -32.04 4.46 -9.92
CA TYR A 10 -33.05 3.46 -10.33
C TYR A 10 -32.88 3.08 -11.83
N PRO A 11 -33.48 1.97 -12.33
CA PRO A 11 -34.27 0.96 -11.62
C PRO A 11 -33.77 -0.48 -11.75
N ILE A 12 -34.23 -1.28 -10.80
CA ILE A 12 -34.21 -2.74 -10.79
C ILE A 12 -35.23 -3.22 -11.83
N ASN A 13 -34.79 -3.99 -12.83
CA ASN A 13 -35.67 -4.84 -13.64
C ASN A 13 -35.15 -6.28 -13.59
N GLY A 14 -35.99 -7.17 -13.06
CA GLY A 14 -35.75 -8.61 -13.05
C GLY A 14 -36.73 -9.35 -12.14
N LEU A 15 -37.88 -9.72 -12.70
CA LEU A 15 -38.77 -10.77 -12.20
C LEU A 15 -38.00 -12.11 -12.21
N GLY A 16 -37.91 -12.81 -11.08
CA GLY A 16 -37.30 -14.14 -11.00
C GLY A 16 -37.58 -14.80 -9.64
N ALA A 17 -38.02 -16.06 -9.67
CA ALA A 17 -38.57 -16.80 -8.53
C ALA A 17 -37.57 -17.03 -7.38
N THR A 18 -38.09 -17.18 -6.16
CA THR A 18 -37.34 -17.27 -4.89
C THR A 18 -36.41 -18.49 -4.75
N HIS A 19 -36.44 -19.46 -5.68
CA HIS A 19 -35.61 -20.68 -5.62
C HIS A 19 -34.76 -20.97 -6.87
N GLU A 20 -34.79 -20.11 -7.88
CA GLU A 20 -33.99 -20.26 -9.09
C GLU A 20 -33.14 -19.01 -9.34
N THR A 21 -31.99 -18.93 -8.70
CA THR A 21 -30.79 -18.34 -9.29
C THR A 21 -29.59 -18.72 -8.41
N ARG A 22 -28.75 -19.63 -8.90
CA ARG A 22 -27.34 -19.58 -8.55
C ARG A 22 -26.90 -18.16 -8.92
N VAL A 23 -26.64 -17.30 -7.94
CA VAL A 23 -26.26 -15.91 -8.18
C VAL A 23 -24.91 -15.91 -8.90
N VAL A 24 -24.95 -16.03 -10.23
CA VAL A 24 -23.86 -15.63 -11.08
C VAL A 24 -23.93 -14.12 -11.07
N ARG A 25 -23.07 -13.50 -10.25
CA ARG A 25 -22.94 -12.04 -10.20
C ARG A 25 -22.77 -11.55 -11.64
N LYS A 26 -23.75 -10.80 -12.17
CA LYS A 26 -23.75 -10.22 -13.53
C LYS A 26 -22.57 -9.29 -13.83
N ARG A 27 -21.75 -9.00 -12.83
CA ARG A 27 -20.38 -8.52 -13.00
C ARG A 27 -19.44 -9.57 -12.43
N GLN A 28 -18.68 -10.26 -13.28
CA GLN A 28 -17.37 -10.71 -12.86
C GLN A 28 -16.59 -9.44 -12.54
N ILE A 29 -16.40 -9.15 -11.26
CA ILE A 29 -15.32 -8.27 -10.84
C ILE A 29 -14.07 -9.09 -11.12
N VAL A 30 -13.54 -8.97 -12.33
CA VAL A 30 -12.15 -9.33 -12.58
C VAL A 30 -11.41 -8.30 -11.76
N ASP A 31 -11.04 -8.65 -10.53
CA ASP A 31 -10.09 -7.86 -9.78
C ASP A 31 -8.85 -7.77 -10.68
N PRO A 32 -8.51 -6.60 -11.25
CA PRO A 32 -7.37 -6.48 -12.16
C PRO A 32 -6.02 -6.70 -11.42
N ASN A 33 -6.09 -7.02 -10.14
CA ASN A 33 -5.00 -7.22 -9.20
C ASN A 33 -5.00 -8.62 -8.55
N VAL A 34 -5.85 -9.56 -9.00
CA VAL A 34 -5.65 -10.97 -8.65
C VAL A 34 -4.49 -11.48 -9.50
N PRO A 35 -3.34 -11.87 -8.91
CA PRO A 35 -2.25 -12.46 -9.67
C PRO A 35 -2.77 -13.66 -10.45
N SER A 36 -2.64 -13.65 -11.78
CA SER A 36 -2.84 -14.83 -12.60
C SER A 36 -1.73 -15.83 -12.24
N PHE A 37 -2.06 -16.84 -11.43
CA PHE A 37 -1.13 -17.93 -11.09
C PHE A 37 -0.73 -18.79 -12.30
N VAL A 38 -1.24 -18.47 -13.49
CA VAL A 38 -1.01 -19.14 -14.76
C VAL A 38 0.32 -18.72 -15.40
N LYS A 39 0.83 -17.50 -15.11
CA LYS A 39 2.13 -17.02 -15.63
C LYS A 39 2.78 -16.04 -14.63
N PRO A 40 3.84 -16.42 -13.90
CA PRO A 40 4.54 -15.50 -12.99
C PRO A 40 5.22 -14.32 -13.71
N GLU A 41 5.46 -14.44 -15.03
CA GLU A 41 6.11 -13.43 -15.86
C GLU A 41 5.22 -12.21 -16.19
N SER A 42 3.91 -12.28 -15.95
CA SER A 42 2.97 -11.19 -16.29
C SER A 42 2.62 -10.25 -15.14
N LEU A 43 3.18 -10.43 -13.95
CA LEU A 43 3.01 -9.43 -12.90
C LEU A 43 4.08 -8.34 -13.00
N GLN A 44 3.64 -7.08 -13.07
CA GLN A 44 4.50 -5.91 -12.89
C GLN A 44 5.24 -5.92 -11.52
N TRP A 45 4.76 -6.74 -10.57
CA TRP A 45 5.31 -6.89 -9.22
C TRP A 45 5.51 -8.36 -8.82
N SER A 46 6.66 -8.70 -8.23
CA SER A 46 7.01 -10.07 -7.81
C SER A 46 5.98 -10.75 -6.88
N ASP A 47 5.31 -10.02 -5.99
CA ASP A 47 4.24 -10.53 -5.12
C ASP A 47 3.07 -9.54 -5.00
N TRP A 48 1.88 -10.05 -4.66
CA TRP A 48 0.74 -9.23 -4.19
C TRP A 48 1.09 -8.35 -2.98
N ARG A 49 2.05 -8.78 -2.14
CA ARG A 49 2.52 -8.03 -0.98
C ARG A 49 3.27 -6.76 -1.38
N MET A 50 3.98 -6.81 -2.51
CA MET A 50 4.66 -5.65 -3.07
C MET A 50 3.64 -4.68 -3.67
N LEU A 51 2.64 -5.17 -4.40
CA LEU A 51 1.53 -4.36 -4.89
C LEU A 51 0.81 -3.61 -3.74
N ARG A 52 0.52 -4.29 -2.63
CA ARG A 52 -0.06 -3.66 -1.43
C ARG A 52 0.85 -2.56 -0.87
N ASP A 53 2.15 -2.79 -0.82
CA ASP A 53 3.13 -1.80 -0.34
C ASP A 53 3.23 -0.59 -1.28
N CYS A 54 3.18 -0.80 -2.60
CA CYS A 54 3.13 0.27 -3.61
C CYS A 54 1.91 1.17 -3.42
N ARG A 55 0.72 0.57 -3.21
CA ARG A 55 -0.50 1.32 -2.91
C ARG A 55 -0.36 2.16 -1.63
N ARG A 56 0.23 1.59 -0.57
CA ARG A 56 0.48 2.32 0.69
C ARG A 56 1.44 3.48 0.50
N ARG A 57 2.52 3.30 -0.26
CA ARG A 57 3.47 4.38 -0.60
C ARG A 57 2.80 5.53 -1.34
N TYR A 58 1.89 5.22 -2.27
CA TYR A 58 1.11 6.24 -2.97
C TYR A 58 0.19 7.02 -2.02
N ILE A 59 -0.56 6.32 -1.17
CA ILE A 59 -1.44 6.94 -0.16
C ILE A 59 -0.62 7.78 0.82
N PHE A 60 0.50 7.25 1.32
CA PHE A 60 1.42 7.95 2.20
C PHE A 60 1.91 9.25 1.56
N ALA A 61 2.45 9.18 0.34
CA ALA A 61 2.97 10.36 -0.36
C ALA A 61 1.90 11.47 -0.52
N ARG A 62 0.64 11.08 -0.78
CA ARG A 62 -0.48 12.02 -0.91
C ARG A 62 -0.82 12.74 0.39
N TYR A 63 -0.84 12.03 1.53
CA TYR A 63 -1.31 12.57 2.81
C TYR A 63 -0.19 12.99 3.78
N HIS A 64 1.07 12.64 3.50
CA HIS A 64 2.21 12.95 4.34
C HIS A 64 2.39 14.44 4.68
N PRO A 65 2.28 15.41 3.73
CA PRO A 65 2.43 16.81 4.08
C PRO A 65 1.36 17.28 5.08
N ASN A 66 0.09 16.97 4.83
CA ASN A 66 -1.03 17.36 5.70
C ASN A 66 -0.89 16.75 7.09
N ARG A 67 -0.56 15.46 7.20
CA ARG A 67 -0.33 14.80 8.49
C ARG A 67 0.88 15.39 9.22
N THR A 68 1.91 15.81 8.50
CA THR A 68 3.09 16.44 9.10
C THR A 68 2.72 17.79 9.70
N PHE A 69 1.92 18.60 9.01
CA PHE A 69 1.42 19.88 9.55
C PHE A 69 0.52 19.68 10.78
N LEU A 70 -0.38 18.70 10.76
CA LEU A 70 -1.23 18.43 11.93
C LEU A 70 -0.40 17.88 13.11
N TYR A 71 0.63 17.09 12.82
CA TYR A 71 1.57 16.62 13.82
C TYR A 71 2.31 17.79 14.51
N THR A 72 2.77 18.80 13.76
CA THR A 72 3.46 19.96 14.34
C THR A 72 2.53 20.80 15.20
N ILE A 73 1.30 21.05 14.75
CA ILE A 73 0.26 21.76 15.52
C ILE A 73 -0.02 21.02 16.83
N ARG A 74 -0.29 19.71 16.75
CA ARG A 74 -0.59 18.88 17.91
C ARG A 74 0.55 18.83 18.93
N ARG A 75 1.82 18.87 18.48
CA ARG A 75 3.01 18.84 19.35
C ARG A 75 3.40 20.21 19.91
N CYS A 76 2.89 21.31 19.34
CA CYS A 76 3.22 22.65 19.80
C CYS A 76 2.60 22.92 21.19
N LYS A 77 3.44 23.16 22.21
CA LYS A 77 2.98 23.43 23.59
C LYS A 77 2.46 24.85 23.78
N LEU A 78 2.77 25.77 22.86
CA LEU A 78 2.34 27.17 22.92
C LEU A 78 0.87 27.35 22.51
N LEU A 79 0.33 26.40 21.75
CA LEU A 79 -1.05 26.45 21.29
C LEU A 79 -2.02 26.00 22.40
N PRO A 80 -3.21 26.62 22.48
CA PRO A 80 -4.26 26.19 23.40
C PRO A 80 -4.68 24.73 23.13
N SER A 81 -5.23 24.06 24.14
CA SER A 81 -5.66 22.65 24.05
C SER A 81 -6.70 22.41 22.97
N ASN A 82 -7.68 23.30 22.83
CA ASN A 82 -8.77 23.17 21.85
C ASN A 82 -8.24 22.98 20.41
N ILE A 83 -7.27 23.80 19.96
CA ILE A 83 -6.68 23.69 18.62
C ILE A 83 -5.94 22.35 18.45
N ARG A 84 -5.29 21.87 19.50
CA ARG A 84 -4.56 20.59 19.47
C ARG A 84 -5.51 19.40 19.41
N GLU A 85 -6.68 19.50 20.03
CA GLU A 85 -7.74 18.50 19.99
C GLU A 85 -8.35 18.41 18.59
N VAL A 86 -8.68 19.54 17.96
CA VAL A 86 -9.15 19.60 16.57
C VAL A 86 -8.13 18.97 15.61
N ALA A 87 -6.84 19.33 15.75
CA ALA A 87 -5.78 18.74 14.91
C ALA A 87 -5.63 17.21 15.12
N LEU A 88 -5.90 16.72 16.33
CA LEU A 88 -5.91 15.28 16.62
C LEU A 88 -7.09 14.57 15.98
N GLU A 89 -8.28 15.18 15.98
CA GLU A 89 -9.47 14.65 15.32
C GLU A 89 -9.27 14.57 13.80
N GLU A 90 -8.75 15.63 13.19
CA GLU A 90 -8.40 15.64 11.76
C GLU A 90 -7.34 14.59 11.43
N ASP A 91 -6.29 14.45 12.26
CA ASP A 91 -5.26 13.43 12.06
C ASP A 91 -5.83 12.00 12.11
N ARG A 92 -6.84 11.76 12.96
CA ARG A 92 -7.54 10.47 13.07
C ARG A 92 -8.49 10.18 11.90
N ALA A 93 -8.96 11.21 11.19
CA ALA A 93 -9.86 11.06 10.06
C ALA A 93 -9.17 10.50 8.79
N PHE A 94 -7.84 10.59 8.69
CA PHE A 94 -7.08 10.08 7.53
C PHE A 94 -7.13 8.55 7.41
N PRO A 95 -6.94 8.00 6.19
CA PRO A 95 -6.87 6.56 6.01
C PRO A 95 -5.68 5.95 6.76
N LYS A 96 -5.90 4.78 7.39
CA LYS A 96 -4.86 4.09 8.19
C LYS A 96 -3.58 3.84 7.40
N ASP A 97 -3.69 3.41 6.14
CA ASP A 97 -2.55 3.15 5.24
C ASP A 97 -1.65 4.37 4.98
N ALA A 98 -2.07 5.59 5.36
CA ALA A 98 -1.23 6.79 5.30
C ALA A 98 -0.20 6.87 6.44
N HIS A 99 -0.25 5.99 7.44
CA HIS A 99 0.71 6.00 8.53
C HIS A 99 2.04 5.35 8.12
N ILE A 100 3.16 5.93 8.59
CA ILE A 100 4.51 5.47 8.24
C ILE A 100 4.77 4.02 8.65
N ASP A 101 4.21 3.57 9.78
CA ASP A 101 4.39 2.21 10.31
C ASP A 101 3.86 1.11 9.38
N HIS A 102 2.97 1.45 8.43
CA HIS A 102 2.42 0.46 7.49
C HIS A 102 3.31 0.22 6.26
N LEU A 103 4.34 1.06 6.07
CA LEU A 103 5.31 0.94 4.99
C LEU A 103 6.40 -0.06 5.36
N ASN A 104 6.73 -0.96 4.43
CA ASN A 104 7.85 -1.87 4.62
C ASN A 104 8.89 -1.69 3.51
N ASN A 105 10.17 -1.71 3.90
CA ASN A 105 11.27 -1.72 2.94
C ASN A 105 11.45 -3.13 2.39
N ARG A 106 10.75 -3.43 1.29
CA ARG A 106 10.85 -4.70 0.57
C ARG A 106 12.01 -4.68 -0.43
N CYS A 107 12.47 -5.87 -0.80
CA CYS A 107 13.37 -6.05 -1.94
C CYS A 107 12.63 -5.70 -3.23
N ILE A 108 13.23 -4.87 -4.08
CA ILE A 108 12.63 -4.45 -5.37
C ILE A 108 12.45 -5.66 -6.31
N ILE A 109 13.38 -6.61 -6.29
CA ILE A 109 13.39 -7.74 -7.23
C ILE A 109 12.51 -8.89 -6.73
N SER A 110 12.60 -9.24 -5.45
CA SER A 110 11.99 -10.47 -4.89
C SER A 110 10.90 -10.22 -3.85
N SER A 111 10.51 -8.97 -3.57
CA SER A 111 9.49 -8.61 -2.56
C SER A 111 9.77 -9.07 -1.10
N ARG A 112 10.94 -9.68 -0.85
CA ARG A 112 11.36 -10.13 0.49
C ARG A 112 11.26 -9.00 1.52
N ALA A 113 10.60 -9.24 2.64
CA ALA A 113 10.30 -8.21 3.64
C ALA A 113 11.48 -7.86 4.56
N ARG A 114 12.38 -8.82 4.81
CA ARG A 114 13.46 -8.69 5.82
C ARG A 114 14.82 -9.05 5.24
N GLY A 115 15.87 -8.50 5.83
CA GLY A 115 17.26 -8.73 5.40
C GLY A 115 17.56 -8.02 4.08
N ASN A 116 17.13 -6.78 3.96
CA ASN A 116 17.34 -5.95 2.78
C ASN A 116 18.39 -4.87 3.08
N PHE A 117 19.31 -4.65 2.16
CA PHE A 117 20.27 -3.56 2.25
C PHE A 117 19.57 -2.26 1.83
N LYS A 118 19.42 -1.29 2.75
CA LYS A 118 18.71 -0.03 2.48
C LYS A 118 19.31 0.76 1.31
N ARG A 119 20.65 0.78 1.19
CA ARG A 119 21.39 1.46 0.11
C ARG A 119 21.02 0.91 -1.28
N TYR A 120 20.99 -0.42 -1.41
CA TYR A 120 20.74 -1.09 -2.69
C TYR A 120 19.26 -1.42 -2.92
N LYS A 121 18.41 -1.33 -1.89
CA LYS A 121 16.98 -1.70 -1.90
C LYS A 121 16.71 -3.15 -2.36
N ILE A 122 17.70 -4.02 -2.16
CA ILE A 122 17.70 -5.43 -2.59
C ILE A 122 17.93 -6.33 -1.37
N SER A 123 17.38 -7.55 -1.40
CA SER A 123 17.59 -8.56 -0.36
C SER A 123 19.02 -9.06 -0.33
N ARG A 124 19.48 -9.56 0.83
CA ARG A 124 20.83 -10.10 0.99
C ARG A 124 21.19 -11.21 0.00
N HIS A 125 20.22 -12.03 -0.40
CA HIS A 125 20.46 -13.15 -1.34
C HIS A 125 20.66 -12.65 -2.76
N MET A 126 19.80 -11.73 -3.21
CA MET A 126 19.93 -11.09 -4.51
C MET A 126 21.18 -10.22 -4.57
N TRP A 127 21.47 -9.47 -3.51
CA TRP A 127 22.69 -8.65 -3.42
C TRP A 127 23.95 -9.53 -3.51
N ARG A 128 23.99 -10.65 -2.79
CA ARG A 128 25.10 -11.61 -2.89
C ARG A 128 25.24 -12.17 -4.30
N GLY A 129 24.15 -12.59 -4.93
CA GLY A 129 24.19 -13.07 -6.32
C GLY A 129 24.76 -12.02 -7.28
N LEU A 130 24.29 -10.77 -7.20
CA LEU A 130 24.81 -9.68 -8.05
C LEU A 130 26.29 -9.36 -7.75
N ALA A 131 26.70 -9.46 -6.48
CA ALA A 131 28.08 -9.23 -6.07
C ALA A 131 29.02 -10.35 -6.57
N ASP A 132 28.64 -11.62 -6.40
CA ASP A 132 29.45 -12.78 -6.78
C ASP A 132 29.68 -12.82 -8.31
N TYR A 133 28.71 -12.36 -9.10
CA TYR A 133 28.82 -12.24 -10.56
C TYR A 133 29.36 -10.88 -11.03
N ASN A 134 29.96 -10.07 -10.16
CA ASN A 134 30.54 -8.76 -10.47
C ASN A 134 29.60 -7.78 -11.19
N GLN A 135 28.29 -7.88 -10.94
CA GLN A 135 27.28 -6.96 -11.49
C GLN A 135 27.10 -5.69 -10.64
N LEU A 136 27.78 -5.61 -9.49
CA LEU A 136 27.82 -4.44 -8.60
C LEU A 136 29.19 -3.78 -8.65
N SER A 137 29.22 -2.50 -9.02
CA SER A 137 30.45 -1.71 -9.04
C SER A 137 31.02 -1.53 -7.63
N GLY A 138 32.34 -1.76 -7.49
CA GLY A 138 33.09 -1.52 -6.26
C GLY A 138 32.80 -2.48 -5.11
N VAL A 139 32.09 -3.59 -5.37
CA VAL A 139 31.87 -4.64 -4.38
C VAL A 139 32.93 -5.73 -4.57
N ALA A 140 33.72 -5.97 -3.53
CA ALA A 140 34.67 -7.07 -3.47
C ALA A 140 34.47 -7.87 -2.18
N LYS A 141 34.92 -9.13 -2.16
CA LYS A 141 34.96 -9.91 -0.94
C LYS A 141 36.01 -9.31 0.01
N ALA A 142 35.64 -9.12 1.26
CA ALA A 142 36.58 -8.66 2.27
C ALA A 142 37.69 -9.71 2.46
N CYS A 143 38.94 -9.27 2.34
CA CYS A 143 40.15 -10.03 2.65
C CYS A 143 40.96 -9.18 3.64
N TRP A 144 41.37 -9.77 4.75
CA TRP A 144 42.22 -9.15 5.77
C TRP A 144 43.33 -10.13 6.15
#